data_AF-A0AAJ3GQN8-F1
#
_entry.id   AF-A0AAJ3GQN8-F1
#
_cell.length_a   1.000
_cell.length_b   1.000
_cell.length_c   1.000
_cell.angle_alpha   90.00
_cell.angle_beta   90.00
_cell.angle_gamma   90.00
#
_symmetry.space_group_name_H-M   'P 1'
#
loop_
_entity.id
_entity.type
_entity.pdbx_description
1 polymer ?
#
loop_
_entity_poly.entity_id
_entity_poly.type
_entity_poly.pdbx_seq_one_letter_code
_entity_poly.pdbx_strand_id
1 'polypeptide(L)'
;MSKQTTRPTTFGPSDRSEEPLFCVQPGIPIEHALEHASYVLGTARVLTLAAQDLCTEHQSYLNWASLQLAETGLALVEASIEGLQADSSAQ
;
A
#
# COMPACT_ATOMS: atom_id res chain seq x y z
N MET A 1 22.60 -0.98 -15.72
CA MET A 1 21.60 -1.78 -14.97
C MET A 1 20.27 -1.08 -15.15
N SER A 2 19.27 -1.75 -15.70
CA SER A 2 17.91 -1.19 -15.79
C SER A 2 17.43 -0.86 -14.39
N LYS A 3 16.95 0.36 -14.17
CA LYS A 3 16.42 0.76 -12.86
C LYS A 3 15.06 0.08 -12.73
N GLN A 4 14.93 -0.87 -11.81
CA GLN A 4 13.67 -1.58 -11.60
C GLN A 4 12.64 -0.59 -11.05
N THR A 5 11.44 -0.62 -11.64
CA THR A 5 10.36 0.30 -11.29
C THR A 5 9.07 -0.43 -11.02
N THR A 6 8.19 0.21 -10.24
CA THR A 6 6.82 -0.27 -9.99
C THR A 6 6.04 -0.54 -11.27
N ARG A 7 5.11 -1.48 -11.19
CA ARG A 7 4.06 -1.71 -12.19
C ARG A 7 2.71 -1.16 -11.69
N PRO A 8 1.73 -0.97 -12.60
CA PRO A 8 0.39 -0.56 -12.19
C PRO A 8 -0.27 -1.67 -11.39
N THR A 9 -0.50 -1.43 -10.10
CA THR A 9 -1.23 -2.36 -9.21
C THR A 9 -2.42 -1.62 -8.62
N THR A 10 -3.61 -2.16 -8.83
CA THR A 10 -4.87 -1.58 -8.37
C THR A 10 -5.18 -2.00 -6.93
N PHE A 11 -5.82 -1.12 -6.16
CA PHE A 11 -6.21 -1.38 -4.78
C PHE A 11 -7.40 -0.51 -4.35
N GLY A 12 -7.90 -0.74 -3.13
CA GLY A 12 -9.06 -0.02 -2.58
C GLY A 12 -10.37 -0.53 -3.19
N PRO A 13 -10.87 -1.69 -2.74
CA PRO A 13 -12.15 -2.21 -3.19
C PRO A 13 -13.28 -1.22 -2.85
N SER A 14 -14.28 -1.14 -3.73
CA SER A 14 -15.46 -0.31 -3.53
C SER A 14 -16.66 -1.19 -3.18
N ASP A 15 -17.34 -0.92 -2.07
CA ASP A 15 -18.56 -1.67 -1.70
C ASP A 15 -19.70 -1.54 -2.72
N ARG A 16 -19.57 -0.60 -3.68
CA ARG A 16 -20.60 -0.28 -4.68
C ARG A 16 -20.18 -0.60 -6.11
N SER A 17 -18.98 -1.11 -6.33
CA SER A 17 -18.41 -1.36 -7.66
C SER A 17 -17.37 -2.47 -7.61
N GLU A 18 -17.37 -3.33 -8.64
CA GLU A 18 -16.32 -4.35 -8.82
C GLU A 18 -14.95 -3.72 -9.17
N GLU A 19 -14.95 -2.47 -9.65
CA GLU A 19 -13.72 -1.75 -10.01
C GLU A 19 -13.00 -1.16 -8.78
N PRO A 20 -11.67 -1.31 -8.68
CA PRO A 20 -10.85 -0.71 -7.62
C PRO A 20 -10.78 0.81 -7.76
N LEU A 21 -10.67 1.51 -6.63
CA LEU A 21 -10.69 2.97 -6.58
C LEU A 21 -9.32 3.60 -6.89
N PHE A 22 -8.24 2.88 -6.63
CA PHE A 22 -6.88 3.42 -6.70
C PHE A 22 -5.94 2.51 -7.49
N CYS A 23 -4.82 3.09 -7.94
CA CYS A 23 -3.75 2.38 -8.63
C CYS A 23 -2.40 3.01 -8.31
N VAL A 24 -1.40 2.17 -8.04
CA VAL A 24 -0.01 2.59 -7.90
C VAL A 24 0.51 3.04 -9.27
N GLN A 25 1.14 4.21 -9.32
CA GLN A 25 1.72 4.71 -10.55
C GLN A 25 2.93 3.85 -10.98
N PRO A 26 3.03 3.47 -12.26
CA PRO A 26 4.19 2.76 -12.77
C PRO A 26 5.41 3.68 -12.87
N GLY A 27 6.60 3.09 -12.99
CA GLY A 27 7.83 3.85 -13.27
C GLY A 27 8.47 4.50 -12.04
N ILE A 28 7.92 4.29 -10.84
CA ILE A 28 8.54 4.73 -9.59
C ILE A 28 9.69 3.76 -9.26
N PRO A 29 10.90 4.23 -8.92
CA PRO A 29 11.97 3.33 -8.52
C PRO A 29 11.57 2.53 -7.28
N ILE A 30 11.79 1.22 -7.32
CA ILE A 30 11.31 0.29 -6.29
C ILE A 30 11.84 0.64 -4.89
N GLU A 31 13.09 1.10 -4.79
CA GLU A 31 13.68 1.59 -3.55
C GLU A 31 12.83 2.67 -2.85
N HIS A 32 12.33 3.65 -3.61
CA HIS A 32 11.48 4.72 -3.08
C HIS A 32 10.07 4.22 -2.75
N ALA A 33 9.52 3.31 -3.57
CA ALA A 33 8.20 2.74 -3.30
C ALA A 33 8.20 1.92 -2.00
N LEU A 34 9.25 1.10 -1.77
CA LEU A 34 9.38 0.29 -0.56
C LEU A 34 9.72 1.11 0.69
N GLU A 35 10.50 2.20 0.55
CA GLU A 35 10.71 3.16 1.64
C GLU A 35 9.37 3.77 2.08
N HIS A 36 8.54 4.20 1.12
CA HIS A 36 7.22 4.73 1.43
C HIS A 36 6.29 3.66 2.02
N ALA A 37 6.30 2.44 1.49
CA ALA A 37 5.54 1.32 2.03
C ALA A 37 5.90 1.06 3.51
N SER A 38 7.19 1.09 3.86
CA SER A 38 7.64 0.93 5.24
C SER A 38 7.07 2.01 6.17
N TYR A 39 7.10 3.28 5.74
CA TYR A 39 6.55 4.38 6.53
C TYR A 39 5.04 4.26 6.74
N VAL A 40 4.31 3.93 5.68
CA VAL A 40 2.86 3.77 5.70
C VAL A 40 2.45 2.59 6.59
N LEU A 41 3.10 1.44 6.46
CA LEU A 41 2.83 0.25 7.29
C LEU A 41 3.21 0.49 8.76
N GLY A 42 4.32 1.18 9.01
CA GLY A 42 4.72 1.57 10.37
C GLY A 42 3.67 2.50 11.01
N THR A 43 3.15 3.45 10.25
CA THR A 43 2.09 4.36 10.69
C THR A 43 0.79 3.61 10.98
N ALA A 44 0.38 2.71 10.08
CA ALA A 44 -0.80 1.86 10.28
C ALA A 44 -0.72 1.07 11.60
N ARG A 45 0.46 0.51 11.91
CA ARG A 45 0.71 -0.18 13.18
C ARG A 45 0.56 0.74 14.39
N VAL A 46 1.14 1.94 14.34
CA VAL A 46 1.05 2.91 15.45
C VAL A 46 -0.40 3.32 15.70
N LEU A 47 -1.16 3.63 14.65
CA LEU A 47 -2.57 3.99 14.76
C LEU A 47 -3.42 2.85 15.31
N THR A 48 -3.17 1.61 14.87
CA THR A 48 -3.87 0.42 15.38
C THR A 48 -3.64 0.23 16.88
N LEU A 49 -2.41 0.43 17.36
CA LEU A 49 -2.10 0.36 18.79
C LEU A 49 -2.75 1.51 19.56
N ALA A 50 -2.69 2.73 19.04
CA ALA A 50 -3.31 3.91 19.65
C ALA A 50 -4.84 3.76 19.77
N ALA A 51 -5.48 3.04 18.85
CA ALA A 51 -6.93 2.80 18.87
C ALA A 51 -7.39 1.92 20.04
N GLN A 52 -6.50 1.19 20.71
CA GLN A 52 -6.84 0.29 21.82
C GLN A 52 -7.25 1.05 23.08
N ASP A 53 -6.72 2.26 23.27
CA ASP A 53 -6.95 3.08 24.47
C ASP A 53 -8.11 4.09 24.32
N LEU A 54 -8.80 4.08 23.17
CA LEU A 54 -9.84 5.05 22.84
C LEU A 54 -11.26 4.51 23.07
N CYS A 55 -12.22 5.42 23.20
CA CYS A 55 -13.63 5.05 23.16
C CYS A 55 -14.03 4.56 21.77
N THR A 56 -15.11 3.77 21.70
CA THR A 56 -15.52 3.01 20.50
C THR A 56 -15.65 3.85 19.23
N GLU A 57 -16.15 5.09 19.32
CA GLU A 57 -16.27 5.98 18.17
C GLU A 57 -14.90 6.37 17.59
N HIS A 58 -14.01 6.92 18.42
CA HIS A 58 -12.67 7.33 17.98
C HIS A 58 -11.79 6.14 17.59
N GLN A 59 -11.98 5.00 18.26
CA GLN A 59 -11.35 3.72 17.87
C GLN A 59 -11.74 3.33 16.44
N SER A 60 -13.01 3.49 16.05
CA SER A 60 -13.47 3.15 14.70
C SER A 60 -12.77 3.97 13.61
N TYR A 61 -12.53 5.26 13.86
CA TYR A 61 -11.83 6.14 12.93
C TYR A 61 -10.35 5.77 12.76
N LEU A 62 -9.65 5.48 13.87
CA LEU A 62 -8.25 5.07 13.80
C LEU A 62 -8.09 3.68 13.17
N ASN A 63 -9.00 2.75 13.45
CA ASN A 63 -9.00 1.44 12.81
C ASN A 63 -9.25 1.54 11.30
N TRP A 64 -10.22 2.36 10.88
CA TRP A 64 -10.48 2.60 9.47
C TRP A 64 -9.28 3.23 8.77
N ALA A 65 -8.68 4.28 9.34
CA ALA A 65 -7.48 4.89 8.78
C ALA A 65 -6.29 3.92 8.72
N SER A 66 -6.11 3.09 9.75
CA SER A 66 -5.07 2.06 9.79
C SER A 66 -5.25 1.04 8.67
N LEU A 67 -6.47 0.60 8.40
CA LEU A 67 -6.79 -0.31 7.30
C LEU A 67 -6.41 0.31 5.95
N GLN A 68 -6.83 1.56 5.69
CA GLN A 68 -6.52 2.24 4.43
C GLN A 68 -5.01 2.42 4.20
N LEU A 69 -4.26 2.72 5.26
CA LEU A 69 -2.80 2.77 5.19
C LEU A 69 -2.20 1.37 4.94
N ALA A 70 -2.69 0.33 5.62
CA ALA A 70 -2.22 -1.02 5.40
C ALA A 70 -2.43 -1.49 3.94
N GLU A 71 -3.61 -1.22 3.37
CA GLU A 71 -3.91 -1.50 1.96
C GLU A 71 -2.99 -0.74 1.00
N THR A 72 -2.75 0.55 1.28
CA THR A 72 -1.82 1.38 0.49
C THR A 72 -0.39 0.82 0.54
N GLY A 73 0.07 0.44 1.72
CA GLY A 73 1.39 -0.17 1.91
C GLY A 73 1.53 -1.50 1.18
N LEU A 74 0.50 -2.35 1.23
CA LEU A 74 0.46 -3.60 0.50
C LEU A 74 0.54 -3.38 -1.01
N ALA A 75 -0.26 -2.47 -1.56
CA ALA A 75 -0.28 -2.17 -2.99
C ALA A 75 1.11 -1.70 -3.51
N LEU A 76 1.85 -0.92 -2.72
CA LEU A 76 3.21 -0.50 -3.07
C LEU A 76 4.20 -1.68 -3.09
N VAL A 77 4.05 -2.63 -2.16
CA VAL A 77 4.87 -3.84 -2.12
C VAL A 77 4.55 -4.73 -3.33
N GLU A 78 3.28 -4.94 -3.64
CA GLU A 78 2.83 -5.73 -4.79
C GLU A 78 3.32 -5.12 -6.12
N ALA A 79 3.12 -3.81 -6.31
CA ALA A 79 3.62 -3.07 -7.48
C ALA A 79 5.14 -3.18 -7.64
N SER A 80 5.86 -3.26 -6.53
CA SER A 80 7.31 -3.46 -6.53
C SER A 80 7.67 -4.90 -6.92
N ILE A 81 7.00 -5.90 -6.36
CA ILE A 81 7.22 -7.32 -6.69
C ILE A 81 6.96 -7.57 -8.17
N GLU A 82 5.85 -7.05 -8.71
CA GLU A 82 5.52 -7.15 -10.13
C GLU A 82 6.60 -6.48 -11.00
N GLY A 83 7.12 -5.32 -10.57
CA GLY A 83 8.26 -4.66 -11.21
C GLY A 83 9.51 -5.53 -11.29
N LEU A 84 9.88 -6.20 -10.20
CA LEU A 84 11.03 -7.12 -10.15
C LEU A 84 10.84 -8.33 -11.07
N GLN A 85 9.63 -8.90 -11.10
CA GLN A 85 9.30 -10.08 -11.91
C GLN A 85 9.26 -9.77 -13.41
N ALA A 86 8.75 -8.61 -13.80
CA ALA A 86 8.72 -8.17 -15.19
C ALA A 86 10.12 -8.03 -15.79
N ASP A 87 11.09 -7.54 -15.00
CA ASP A 87 12.47 -7.43 -15.46
C ASP A 87 13.16 -8.80 -15.51
N SER A 88 12.83 -9.72 -14.61
CA SER A 88 13.39 -11.07 -14.58
C SER A 88 12.93 -11.94 -15.75
N SER A 89 11.74 -11.68 -16.31
CA SER A 89 11.19 -12.39 -17.47
C SER A 89 11.62 -11.81 -18.82
N ALA A 90 12.23 -10.62 -18.82
CA ALA A 90 12.77 -9.96 -20.01
C ALA A 90 14.26 -10.28 -20.28
N GLN A 91 14.89 -11.08 -19.42
CA GLN A 91 16.32 -11.44 -19.47
C GLN A 91 16.52 -12.92 -19.83
#